data_AF-A0A081BTA9-F1
#
_entry.id   AF-A0A081BTA9-F1
#
_cell.length_a   1.000
_cell.length_b   1.000
_cell.length_c   1.000
_cell.angle_alpha   90.00
_cell.angle_beta   90.00
_cell.angle_gamma   90.00
#
_symmetry.space_group_name_H-M   'P 1'
#
loop_
_entity.id
_entity.type
_entity.pdbx_description
1 polymer ?
#
loop_
_entity_poly.entity_id
_entity_poly.type
_entity_poly.pdbx_seq_one_letter_code
_entity_poly.pdbx_strand_id
1 'polypeptide(L)' 'MDAKLIQFVETIVYVITGMIAFGVGFSIIRKVTPFSIRKEIEEDQNIALGIIIGCVILGLAIIIAAAISG' A
#
# COMPACT_ATOMS: atom_id res chain seq x y z
N MET A 1 -30.05 15.90 2.00
CA MET A 1 -28.77 15.68 1.32
C MET A 1 -28.97 14.51 0.38
N ASP A 2 -28.69 14.68 -0.91
CA ASP A 2 -29.01 13.65 -1.91
C ASP A 2 -28.21 12.37 -1.67
N ALA A 3 -28.84 11.20 -1.81
CA ALA A 3 -28.20 9.90 -1.57
C ALA A 3 -26.92 9.70 -2.39
N LYS A 4 -26.87 10.29 -3.60
CA LYS A 4 -25.67 10.27 -4.45
C LYS A 4 -24.50 11.07 -3.88
N LEU A 5 -24.77 12.19 -3.21
CA LEU A 5 -23.73 13.01 -2.59
C LEU A 5 -23.09 12.27 -1.40
N ILE A 6 -23.90 11.57 -0.61
CA ILE A 6 -23.42 10.75 0.51
C ILE A 6 -22.48 9.64 0.01
N GLN A 7 -22.90 8.86 -0.99
CA GLN A 7 -22.08 7.79 -1.59
C GLN A 7 -20.74 8.30 -2.16
N PHE A 8 -20.77 9.48 -2.79
CA PHE A 8 -19.55 10.08 -3.32
C PHE A 8 -18.56 10.44 -2.20
N VAL A 9 -19.04 11.04 -1.11
CA VAL A 9 -18.22 11.39 0.05
C VAL A 9 -17.66 10.13 0.72
N GLU A 10 -18.48 9.09 0.91
CA GLU A 10 -18.03 7.80 1.46
C GLU A 10 -16.90 7.19 0.61
N THR A 11 -17.07 7.18 -0.72
CA THR A 11 -16.05 6.66 -1.64
C THR A 11 -14.72 7.39 -1.48
N ILE A 12 -14.74 8.72 -1.40
CA ILE A 12 -13.53 9.53 -1.19
C ILE A 12 -12.86 9.18 0.14
N VAL A 13 -13.65 9.07 1.22
CA VAL A 13 -13.14 8.73 2.54
C VAL A 13 -12.45 7.37 2.54
N TYR A 14 -13.03 6.36 1.90
CA TYR A 14 -12.42 5.03 1.78
C TYR A 14 -11.13 5.03 0.94
N VAL A 15 -11.11 5.74 -0.18
CA VAL A 15 -9.90 5.88 -1.01
C VAL A 15 -8.77 6.53 -0.22
N ILE A 16 -9.05 7.62 0.49
CA ILE A 16 -8.04 8.32 1.30
C ILE A 16 -7.55 7.41 2.44
N THR A 17 -8.45 6.71 3.12
CA THR A 17 -8.11 5.78 4.20
C THR A 17 -7.19 4.67 3.71
N GLY A 18 -7.53 4.03 2.58
CA GLY A 18 -6.69 3.01 1.95
C GLY A 18 -5.32 3.54 1.54
N MET A 19 -5.26 4.75 0.97
CA MET A 19 -4.00 5.39 0.57
C MET A 19 -3.10 5.70 1.77
N ILE A 20 -3.66 6.19 2.89
CA ILE A 20 -2.92 6.43 4.13
C ILE A 20 -2.39 5.10 4.70
N ALA A 21 -3.24 4.08 4.81
CA ALA A 21 -2.84 2.76 5.30
C ALA A 21 -1.72 2.16 4.44
N PHE A 22 -1.82 2.30 3.11
CA PHE A 22 -0.81 1.85 2.18
C PHE A 22 0.52 2.59 2.39
N GLY A 23 0.48 3.93 2.49
CA GLY A 23 1.67 4.76 2.72
C GLY A 23 2.37 4.44 4.05
N VAL A 24 1.59 4.15 5.10
CA VAL A 24 2.12 3.69 6.40
C VAL A 24 2.78 2.33 6.25
N GLY A 25 2.13 1.35 5.63
CA GLY A 25 2.69 0.02 5.40
C GLY A 25 4.00 0.07 4.61
N PHE A 26 4.05 0.87 3.54
CA PHE A 26 5.28 1.07 2.76
C PHE A 26 6.40 1.73 3.58
N SER A 27 6.06 2.72 4.41
CA SER A 27 7.02 3.38 5.29
C SER A 27 7.60 2.43 6.34
N ILE A 28 6.77 1.52 6.88
CA ILE A 28 7.21 0.47 7.80
C ILE A 28 8.22 -0.45 7.12
N ILE A 29 7.92 -0.94 5.91
CA ILE A 29 8.82 -1.83 5.16
C ILE A 29 10.18 -1.15 4.98
N ARG A 30 10.20 0.11 4.52
CA ARG A 30 11.45 0.88 4.35
C ARG A 30 12.25 1.04 5.63
N LYS A 31 11.59 1.10 6.79
CA LYS A 31 12.23 1.29 8.09
C LYS A 31 12.73 -0.01 8.71
N VAL A 32 12.04 -1.12 8.47
CA VAL A 32 12.41 -2.45 8.99
C VAL A 32 13.53 -3.07 8.18
N THR A 33 13.58 -2.82 6.87
CA THR A 33 14.63 -3.34 6.00
C THR A 33 15.97 -2.68 6.32
N PRO A 34 17.02 -3.43 6.71
CA PRO A 34 18.30 -2.87 7.17
C PRO A 34 19.21 -2.39 6.01
N PHE A 35 18.69 -2.36 4.78
CA PHE A 35 19.41 -2.00 3.57
C PHE A 35 18.55 -1.13 2.66
N SER A 36 19.20 -0.47 1.70
CA SER A 36 18.51 0.37 0.71
C SER A 36 17.83 -0.51 -0.34
N ILE A 37 16.50 -0.61 -0.26
CA ILE A 37 15.68 -1.29 -1.28
C ILE A 37 15.97 -0.74 -2.68
N ARG A 38 16.14 0.58 -2.79
CA ARG A 38 16.45 1.23 -4.07
C ARG A 38 17.79 0.76 -4.63
N LYS A 39 18.84 0.73 -3.80
CA LYS A 39 20.17 0.31 -4.22
C LYS A 39 20.14 -1.15 -4.71
N GLU A 40 19.54 -2.02 -3.92
CA GLU A 40 19.44 -3.45 -4.25
C GLU A 40 18.69 -3.69 -5.57
N ILE A 41 17.61 -2.95 -5.84
CA ILE A 41 16.83 -3.11 -7.08
C ILE A 41 17.51 -2.43 -8.29
N GLU A 42 17.98 -1.18 -8.14
CA GLU A 42 18.51 -0.38 -9.26
C GLU A 42 19.97 -0.68 -9.58
N GLU A 43 20.84 -0.74 -8.57
CA GLU A 43 22.29 -0.91 -8.76
C GLU A 43 22.67 -2.39 -8.78
N ASP A 44 22.25 -3.14 -7.77
CA ASP A 44 22.62 -4.55 -7.62
C ASP A 44 21.73 -5.49 -8.45
N GLN A 45 20.71 -4.95 -9.13
CA GLN A 45 19.79 -5.67 -10.02
C GLN A 45 19.17 -6.91 -9.36
N ASN A 46 18.85 -6.80 -8.06
CA ASN A 46 18.29 -7.87 -7.27
C ASN A 46 16.79 -8.09 -7.59
N ILE A 47 16.54 -8.88 -8.63
CA ILE A 47 15.19 -9.23 -9.09
C ILE A 47 14.38 -9.91 -7.98
N ALA A 48 15.02 -10.75 -7.16
CA ALA A 48 14.35 -11.45 -6.07
C ALA A 48 13.76 -10.47 -5.05
N LEU A 49 14.52 -9.43 -4.68
CA LEU A 49 14.01 -8.37 -3.81
C LEU A 49 12.85 -7.62 -4.46
N GLY A 50 12.94 -7.30 -5.76
CA GLY A 50 11.85 -6.67 -6.50
C GLY A 50 10.54 -7.48 -6.44
N ILE A 51 10.63 -8.80 -6.63
CA ILE A 51 9.48 -9.71 -6.52
C ILE A 51 8.92 -9.70 -5.08
N ILE A 52 9.78 -9.81 -4.07
CA ILE A 52 9.36 -9.81 -2.66
C ILE A 52 8.62 -8.51 -2.33
N ILE A 53 9.17 -7.34 -2.70
CA ILE A 53 8.52 -6.04 -2.47
C ILE A 53 7.17 -5.96 -3.19
N GLY A 54 7.09 -6.47 -4.42
CA GLY A 54 5.82 -6.58 -5.16
C GLY A 54 4.80 -7.44 -4.42
N CYS A 55 5.18 -8.62 -3.93
CA CYS A 55 4.31 -9.49 -3.15
C CYS A 55 3.85 -8.84 -1.83
N VAL A 56 4.72 -8.11 -1.14
CA VAL A 56 4.36 -7.40 0.09
C VAL A 56 3.35 -6.28 -0.20
N ILE A 57 3.56 -5.51 -1.28
CA ILE A 57 2.62 -4.49 -1.74
C ILE A 57 1.24 -5.10 -2.06
N LEU A 58 1.22 -6.25 -2.75
CA LEU A 58 -0.02 -6.96 -3.05
C LEU A 58 -0.72 -7.45 -1.78
N GLY A 59 0.02 -8.04 -0.83
CA GLY A 59 -0.51 -8.47 0.46
C GLY A 59 -1.13 -7.29 1.22
N LEU A 60 -0.46 -6.14 1.24
CA LEU A 60 -0.97 -4.92 1.87
C LEU A 60 -2.27 -4.44 1.20
N ALA A 61 -2.33 -4.45 -0.13
CA ALA A 61 -3.54 -4.08 -0.88
C ALA A 61 -4.72 -5.00 -0.55
N ILE A 62 -4.49 -6.32 -0.44
CA ILE A 62 -5.53 -7.31 -0.09
C ILE A 62 -6.03 -7.08 1.34
N ILE A 63 -5.12 -6.87 2.30
CA ILE A 63 -5.50 -6.61 3.71
C ILE A 63 -6.32 -5.32 3.82
N ILE A 64 -5.92 -4.26 3.12
CA ILE A 64 -6.66 -2.99 3.10
C ILE A 64 -8.04 -3.18 2.48
N ALA A 65 -8.13 -3.88 1.34
CA ALA A 65 -9.41 -4.16 0.69
C ALA A 65 -10.35 -4.94 1.62
N ALA A 66 -9.84 -5.98 2.31
CA ALA A 66 -10.60 -6.76 3.28
C ALA A 66 -11.04 -5.90 4.49
N ALA A 67 -10.18 -5.01 4.98
CA ALA A 67 -10.49 -4.13 6.11
C ALA A 67 -11.55 -3.07 5.78
N ILE A 68 -11.59 -2.59 4.54
CA ILE A 68 -12.59 -1.61 4.07
C ILE A 68 -13.91 -2.30 3.70
N SER A 69 -13.87 -3.57 3.29
CA SER A 69 -15.06 -4.32 2.85
C SER A 69 -15.73 -5.15 3.95
N GLY A 70 -15.11 -5.26 5.13
CA GLY A 70 -15.68 -5.89 6.32
C GLY A 70 -16.68 -4.99 7.02
#